data_AF-A0A2E3F077-F1
#
_entry.id   AF-A0A2E3F077-F1
#
_cell.length_a   1.000
_cell.length_b   1.000
_cell.length_c   1.000
_cell.angle_alpha   90.00
_cell.angle_beta   90.00
_cell.angle_gamma   90.00
#
_symmetry.space_group_name_H-M   'P 1'
#
loop_
_entity.id
_entity.type
_entity.pdbx_description
1 polymer ?
#
loop_
_entity_poly.entity_id
_entity_poly.type
_entity_poly.pdbx_seq_one_letter_code
_entity_poly.pdbx_strand_id
1 'polypeptide(L)'
;MDSVGAVLSKHFCLLYLLSLLKVFAILPDLDKIKGVHPGAVLKRALKKRGITGSDLGRTIDEHKQTISAILNRRRAVNAKLSIKLGEVFSVEADYFLLLQASYDVQQQVAANYGRIPNLNHFRKALFWDTQLERIDWDKNKRAVIQRVLERGN
;
A
#
# COMPACT_ATOMS: atom_id res chain seq x y z
N MET A 1 -44.36 22.58 24.71
CA MET A 1 -43.37 21.59 25.14
C MET A 1 -43.84 20.28 24.52
N ASP A 2 -43.32 19.68 23.44
CA ASP A 2 -41.91 19.53 23.03
C ASP A 2 -41.74 19.03 21.56
N SER A 3 -42.19 19.77 20.54
CA SER A 3 -41.84 19.41 19.14
C SER A 3 -40.45 19.89 18.71
N VAL A 4 -39.90 20.92 19.34
CA VAL A 4 -38.59 21.51 18.95
C VAL A 4 -37.41 20.64 19.41
N GLY A 5 -37.52 19.98 20.58
CA GLY A 5 -36.47 19.10 21.11
C GLY A 5 -36.26 17.83 20.28
N ALA A 6 -37.33 17.25 19.73
CA ALA A 6 -37.25 16.07 18.87
C ALA A 6 -36.62 16.35 17.50
N VAL A 7 -36.82 17.56 16.95
CA VAL A 7 -36.20 17.97 15.68
C VAL A 7 -34.72 18.28 15.87
N LEU A 8 -34.34 18.92 16.98
CA LEU A 8 -32.94 19.20 17.33
C LEU A 8 -32.13 17.91 17.52
N SER A 9 -32.70 16.92 18.21
CA SER A 9 -32.06 15.61 18.45
C SER A 9 -31.82 14.82 17.15
N LYS A 10 -32.80 14.82 16.23
CA LYS A 10 -32.65 14.16 14.92
C LYS A 10 -31.63 14.87 14.02
N HIS A 11 -31.60 16.21 14.02
CA HIS A 11 -30.58 16.98 13.29
C HIS A 11 -29.17 16.77 13.84
N PHE A 12 -29.02 16.75 15.18
CA PHE A 12 -27.74 16.46 15.82
C PHE A 12 -27.25 15.03 15.53
N CYS A 13 -28.16 14.05 15.56
CA CYS A 13 -27.86 12.66 15.22
C CYS A 13 -27.47 12.51 13.74
N LEU A 14 -28.19 13.19 12.83
CA LEU A 14 -27.89 13.15 11.40
C LEU A 14 -26.55 13.84 11.08
N LEU A 15 -26.21 14.94 11.77
CA LEU A 15 -24.90 15.60 11.65
C LEU A 15 -23.76 14.72 12.20
N TYR A 16 -23.99 13.99 13.30
CA TYR A 16 -23.03 13.03 13.84
C TYR A 16 -22.87 11.81 12.92
N LEU A 17 -23.96 11.32 12.33
CA LEU A 17 -23.98 10.22 11.36
C LEU A 17 -23.32 10.61 10.02
N LEU A 18 -23.53 11.85 9.55
CA LEU A 18 -22.87 12.41 8.36
C LEU A 18 -21.38 12.70 8.60
N SER A 19 -21.01 13.09 9.82
CA SER A 19 -19.60 13.18 10.27
C SER A 19 -18.94 11.79 10.29
N LEU A 20 -19.64 10.78 10.81
CA LEU A 20 -19.22 9.37 10.81
C LEU A 20 -19.10 8.79 9.39
N LEU A 21 -20.03 9.10 8.49
CA LEU A 21 -20.03 8.66 7.09
C LEU A 21 -18.88 9.27 6.28
N LYS A 22 -18.41 10.49 6.59
CA LYS A 22 -17.24 11.11 5.95
C LYS A 22 -15.89 10.50 6.39
N VAL A 23 -15.86 9.72 7.46
CA VAL A 23 -14.63 9.10 8.02
C VAL A 23 -14.45 7.63 7.58
N PHE A 24 -15.53 6.99 7.13
CA PHE A 24 -15.65 5.54 7.00
C PHE A 24 -14.95 4.92 5.79
N ALA A 25 -14.73 5.64 4.69
CA ALA A 25 -14.15 5.07 3.46
C ALA A 25 -12.89 5.82 2.99
N ILE A 26 -11.71 5.42 3.49
CA ILE A 26 -10.42 6.01 3.08
C ILE A 26 -9.49 5.00 2.42
N LEU A 27 -9.73 3.70 2.62
CA LEU A 27 -8.94 2.64 2.01
C LEU A 27 -9.47 2.30 0.61
N PRO A 28 -8.58 2.09 -0.37
CA PRO A 28 -8.98 1.76 -1.74
C PRO A 28 -9.37 0.29 -1.87
N ASP A 29 -10.12 -0.05 -2.92
CA ASP A 29 -10.45 -1.44 -3.23
C ASP A 29 -9.19 -2.29 -3.45
N LEU A 30 -9.18 -3.52 -2.93
CA LEU A 30 -8.03 -4.42 -3.01
C LEU A 30 -7.54 -4.64 -4.44
N ASP A 31 -8.46 -4.77 -5.41
CA ASP A 31 -8.11 -5.00 -6.81
C ASP A 31 -7.28 -3.87 -7.42
N LYS A 32 -7.48 -2.63 -6.97
CA LYS A 32 -6.78 -1.45 -7.48
C LYS A 32 -5.37 -1.30 -6.91
N ILE A 33 -5.12 -1.87 -5.73
CA ILE A 33 -3.85 -1.76 -5.02
C ILE A 33 -3.16 -3.10 -4.81
N LYS A 34 -3.61 -4.11 -5.56
CA LYS A 34 -3.04 -5.46 -5.54
C LYS A 34 -1.52 -5.36 -5.75
N GLY A 35 -0.77 -5.96 -4.83
CA GLY A 35 0.69 -5.95 -4.92
C GLY A 35 1.39 -4.74 -4.30
N VAL A 36 0.67 -3.85 -3.60
CA VAL A 36 1.27 -2.76 -2.82
C VAL A 36 1.45 -3.19 -1.37
N HIS A 37 2.61 -2.90 -0.77
CA HIS A 37 2.87 -3.24 0.65
C HIS A 37 1.82 -2.58 1.58
N PRO A 38 1.19 -3.32 2.51
CA PRO A 38 0.15 -2.80 3.42
C PRO A 38 0.56 -1.54 4.19
N GLY A 39 1.79 -1.51 4.69
CA GLY A 39 2.38 -0.34 5.34
C GLY A 39 2.35 0.96 4.53
N ALA A 40 2.44 0.91 3.20
CA ALA A 40 2.33 2.10 2.35
C ALA A 40 0.90 2.64 2.32
N VAL A 41 -0.08 1.74 2.22
CA VAL A 41 -1.50 2.06 2.27
C VAL A 41 -1.86 2.62 3.66
N LEU A 42 -1.38 1.97 4.72
CA LEU A 42 -1.58 2.41 6.10
C LEU A 42 -0.99 3.81 6.33
N LYS A 43 0.22 4.09 5.85
CA LYS A 43 0.86 5.41 5.98
C LYS A 43 0.05 6.52 5.30
N ARG A 44 -0.55 6.23 4.14
CA ARG A 44 -1.44 7.16 3.44
C ARG A 44 -2.75 7.37 4.21
N ALA A 45 -3.34 6.31 4.75
CA ALA A 45 -4.57 6.38 5.54
C ALA A 45 -4.37 7.20 6.83
N LEU A 46 -3.27 6.96 7.55
CA LEU A 46 -2.89 7.72 8.74
C LEU A 46 -2.70 9.21 8.42
N LYS A 47 -1.98 9.53 7.34
CA LYS A 47 -1.79 10.92 6.90
C LYS A 47 -3.13 11.61 6.58
N LYS A 48 -4.06 10.91 5.92
CA LYS A 48 -5.39 11.45 5.59
C LYS A 48 -6.25 11.67 6.84
N ARG A 49 -6.14 10.81 7.84
CA ARG A 49 -6.89 10.92 9.11
C ARG A 49 -6.21 11.85 10.14
N GLY A 50 -4.99 12.32 9.87
CA GLY A 50 -4.21 13.11 10.82
C GLY A 50 -3.77 12.32 12.07
N ILE A 51 -3.74 10.98 11.99
CA ILE A 51 -3.42 10.09 13.12
C ILE A 51 -1.93 9.71 13.04
N THR A 52 -1.21 9.73 14.16
CA THR A 52 0.19 9.28 14.16
C THR A 52 0.29 7.76 14.30
N GLY A 53 1.42 7.17 13.87
CA GLY A 53 1.67 5.74 14.08
C GLY A 53 1.73 5.34 15.57
N SER A 54 2.06 6.29 16.46
CA SER A 54 2.04 6.04 17.91
C SER A 54 0.61 5.93 18.42
N ASP A 55 -0.29 6.79 17.93
CA ASP A 55 -1.70 6.78 18.31
C ASP A 55 -2.37 5.51 17.80
N LEU A 56 -2.08 5.11 16.55
CA LEU A 56 -2.55 3.83 16.03
C LEU A 56 -2.12 2.65 16.92
N GLY A 57 -0.84 2.61 17.32
CA GLY A 57 -0.33 1.56 18.21
C GLY A 57 -1.06 1.50 19.56
N ARG A 58 -1.37 2.66 20.15
CA ARG A 58 -2.18 2.73 21.37
C ARG A 58 -3.61 2.23 21.14
N THR A 59 -4.24 2.62 20.03
CA THR A 59 -5.62 2.21 19.71
C THR A 59 -5.75 0.70 19.54
N ILE A 60 -4.78 0.05 18.90
CA ILE A 60 -4.84 -1.40 18.63
C ILE A 60 -4.07 -2.25 19.63
N ASP A 61 -3.61 -1.67 20.74
CA ASP A 61 -2.79 -2.35 21.76
C ASP A 61 -1.61 -3.11 21.12
N GLU A 62 -0.79 -2.38 20.36
CA GLU A 62 0.43 -2.90 19.74
C GLU A 62 1.60 -1.97 19.97
N HIS A 63 2.80 -2.56 20.05
CA HIS A 63 4.00 -1.78 20.31
C HIS A 63 4.28 -0.77 19.18
N LYS A 64 4.64 0.47 19.52
CA LYS A 64 4.98 1.54 18.56
C LYS A 64 6.02 1.10 17.52
N GLN A 65 6.98 0.27 17.92
CA GLN A 65 8.01 -0.25 17.01
C GLN A 65 7.43 -1.23 15.98
N THR A 66 6.44 -2.05 16.35
CA THR A 66 5.73 -2.93 15.42
C THR A 66 5.06 -2.09 14.34
N ILE A 67 4.29 -1.07 14.74
CA ILE A 67 3.62 -0.17 13.80
C ILE A 67 4.64 0.57 12.92
N SER A 68 5.70 1.11 13.52
CA SER A 68 6.76 1.79 12.78
C SER A 68 7.45 0.87 11.77
N ALA A 69 7.72 -0.39 12.13
CA ALA A 69 8.33 -1.36 11.22
C ALA A 69 7.41 -1.65 10.03
N ILE A 70 6.10 -1.79 10.25
CA ILE A 70 5.13 -2.01 9.17
C ILE A 70 5.03 -0.79 8.26
N LEU A 71 4.90 0.41 8.82
CA LEU A 71 4.83 1.67 8.07
C LEU A 71 6.07 1.89 7.19
N ASN A 72 7.23 1.40 7.65
CA ASN A 72 8.49 1.47 6.93
C ASN A 72 8.79 0.21 6.10
N ARG A 73 7.82 -0.69 5.91
CA ARG A 73 7.93 -1.92 5.10
C ARG A 73 9.03 -2.88 5.56
N ARG A 74 9.40 -2.82 6.85
CA ARG A 74 10.38 -3.69 7.49
C ARG A 74 9.75 -4.92 8.14
N ARG A 75 8.42 -4.95 8.25
CA ARG A 75 7.66 -6.05 8.84
C ARG A 75 6.35 -6.24 8.09
N ALA A 76 6.00 -7.50 7.84
CA ALA A 76 4.73 -7.90 7.26
C ALA A 76 3.57 -7.79 8.26
N VAL A 77 2.35 -7.63 7.74
CA VAL A 77 1.12 -7.71 8.53
C VAL A 77 0.74 -9.17 8.74
N ASN A 78 0.46 -9.56 9.98
CA ASN A 78 -0.05 -10.90 10.31
C ASN A 78 -1.59 -10.87 10.53
N ALA A 79 -2.20 -12.04 10.69
CA ALA A 79 -3.65 -12.17 10.84
C ALA A 79 -4.19 -11.37 12.05
N LYS A 80 -3.58 -11.51 13.23
CA LYS A 80 -3.99 -10.79 14.45
C LYS A 80 -4.02 -9.28 14.24
N LEU A 81 -2.98 -8.74 13.59
CA LEU A 81 -2.89 -7.33 13.31
C LEU A 81 -3.90 -6.90 12.22
N SER A 82 -4.11 -7.73 11.20
CA SER A 82 -5.10 -7.46 10.16
C SER A 82 -6.50 -7.28 10.75
N ILE A 83 -6.91 -8.16 11.66
CA ILE A 83 -8.20 -8.08 12.36
C ILE A 83 -8.33 -6.75 13.11
N LYS A 84 -7.35 -6.41 13.95
CA LYS A 84 -7.31 -5.15 14.69
C LYS A 84 -7.34 -3.91 13.79
N LEU A 85 -6.63 -3.94 12.66
CA LEU A 85 -6.65 -2.85 11.69
C LEU A 85 -8.00 -2.78 10.95
N GLY A 86 -8.63 -3.91 10.66
CA GLY A 86 -9.97 -3.99 10.08
C GLY A 86 -10.99 -3.24 10.93
N GLU A 87 -10.96 -3.46 12.24
CA GLU A 87 -11.83 -2.75 13.20
C GLU A 87 -11.60 -1.23 13.18
N VAL A 88 -10.34 -0.77 13.23
CA VAL A 88 -10.00 0.67 13.26
C VAL A 88 -10.30 1.39 11.94
N PHE A 89 -10.11 0.70 10.81
CA PHE A 89 -10.32 1.27 9.48
C PHE A 89 -11.69 0.96 8.90
N SER A 90 -12.52 0.21 9.63
CA SER A 90 -13.85 -0.22 9.22
C SER A 90 -13.85 -0.95 7.88
N VAL A 91 -12.92 -1.88 7.73
CA VAL A 91 -12.79 -2.78 6.57
C VAL A 91 -12.82 -4.24 7.02
N GLU A 92 -12.93 -5.15 6.07
CA GLU A 92 -12.90 -6.59 6.34
C GLU A 92 -11.63 -6.99 7.10
N ALA A 93 -11.77 -7.93 8.02
CA ALA A 93 -10.71 -8.33 8.95
C ALA A 93 -9.46 -8.90 8.24
N ASP A 94 -9.63 -9.44 7.05
CA ASP A 94 -8.59 -10.02 6.20
C ASP A 94 -8.03 -9.03 5.16
N TYR A 95 -8.59 -7.83 5.02
CA TYR A 95 -8.18 -6.84 4.01
C TYR A 95 -6.66 -6.62 3.96
N PHE A 96 -6.03 -6.35 5.10
CA PHE A 96 -4.59 -6.08 5.15
C PHE A 96 -3.76 -7.35 4.93
N LEU A 97 -4.27 -8.51 5.32
CA LEU A 97 -3.63 -9.79 5.11
C LEU A 97 -3.66 -10.20 3.63
N LEU A 98 -4.79 -10.02 2.94
CA LEU A 98 -4.92 -10.25 1.50
C LEU A 98 -3.98 -9.34 0.71
N LEU A 99 -3.88 -8.07 1.12
CA LEU A 99 -2.94 -7.13 0.54
C LEU A 99 -1.48 -7.55 0.76
N GLN A 100 -1.15 -8.03 1.97
CA GLN A 100 0.18 -8.55 2.29
C GLN A 100 0.52 -9.77 1.42
N ALA A 101 -0.39 -10.75 1.34
CA ALA A 101 -0.19 -11.95 0.55
C ALA A 101 0.02 -11.62 -0.93
N SER A 102 -0.78 -10.69 -1.48
CA SER A 102 -0.59 -10.24 -2.85
C SER A 102 0.75 -9.53 -3.07
N TYR A 103 1.19 -8.70 -2.13
CA TYR A 103 2.49 -8.04 -2.20
C TYR A 103 3.63 -9.06 -2.16
N ASP A 104 3.55 -10.03 -1.25
CA ASP A 104 4.58 -11.06 -1.09
C ASP A 104 4.68 -11.93 -2.36
N VAL A 105 3.55 -12.34 -2.94
CA VAL A 105 3.53 -13.05 -4.23
C VAL A 105 4.20 -12.22 -5.33
N GLN A 106 3.88 -10.93 -5.44
CA GLN A 106 4.49 -10.08 -6.46
C GLN A 106 6.01 -9.92 -6.25
N GLN A 107 6.46 -9.80 -5.00
CA GLN A 107 7.88 -9.73 -4.68
C GLN A 107 8.60 -11.04 -5.06
N GLN A 108 7.99 -12.20 -4.81
CA GLN A 108 8.55 -13.49 -5.20
C GLN A 108 8.57 -13.67 -6.72
N VAL A 109 7.50 -13.28 -7.42
CA VAL A 109 7.46 -13.30 -8.88
C VAL A 109 8.54 -12.38 -9.45
N ALA A 110 8.70 -11.17 -8.93
CA ALA A 110 9.75 -10.25 -9.38
C ALA A 110 11.17 -10.79 -9.13
N ALA A 111 11.38 -11.49 -8.01
CA ALA A 111 12.67 -12.10 -7.68
C ALA A 111 12.99 -13.32 -8.58
N ASN A 112 11.99 -14.20 -8.79
CA ASN A 112 12.17 -15.45 -9.55
C ASN A 112 12.18 -15.22 -11.07
N TYR A 113 11.47 -14.19 -11.54
CA TYR A 113 11.36 -13.83 -12.94
C TYR A 113 11.98 -12.46 -13.21
N GLY A 114 13.10 -12.11 -12.57
CA GLY A 114 13.90 -10.98 -13.02
C GLY A 114 14.23 -11.22 -14.50
N ARG A 115 13.49 -10.57 -15.41
CA ARG A 115 13.58 -10.83 -16.84
C ARG A 115 14.86 -10.22 -17.36
N ILE A 116 15.97 -10.88 -17.09
CA ILE A 116 17.25 -10.55 -17.71
C ILE A 116 17.13 -11.09 -19.14
N PRO A 117 17.08 -10.21 -20.17
CA PRO A 117 17.11 -10.67 -21.53
C PRO A 117 18.45 -11.36 -21.78
N ASN A 118 18.49 -12.30 -22.72
CA ASN A 118 19.74 -12.98 -23.04
C ASN A 118 20.80 -11.95 -23.46
N LEU A 119 21.80 -11.74 -22.59
CA LEU A 119 22.79 -10.69 -22.79
C LEU A 119 23.68 -10.93 -24.01
N ASN A 120 23.71 -12.17 -24.52
CA ASN A 120 24.44 -12.51 -25.75
C ASN A 120 23.84 -11.85 -27.00
N HIS A 121 22.59 -11.39 -26.95
CA HIS A 121 21.96 -10.68 -28.06
C HIS A 121 22.32 -9.18 -28.09
N PHE A 122 22.98 -8.65 -27.05
CA PHE A 122 23.37 -7.23 -26.99
C PHE A 122 24.88 -7.05 -27.13
N ARG A 123 25.31 -6.06 -27.92
CA ARG A 123 26.70 -5.59 -27.86
C ARG A 123 26.93 -4.88 -26.54
N LYS A 124 27.97 -5.28 -25.80
CA LYS A 124 28.35 -4.66 -24.51
C LYS A 124 28.56 -3.13 -24.62
N ALA A 125 29.00 -2.65 -25.78
CA ALA A 125 29.18 -1.23 -26.05
C ALA A 125 27.89 -0.39 -26.05
N LEU A 126 26.69 -0.99 -26.22
CA LEU A 126 25.42 -0.25 -26.19
C LEU A 126 25.11 0.36 -24.80
N PHE A 127 25.68 -0.24 -23.76
CA PHE A 127 25.50 0.14 -22.36
C PHE A 127 26.85 0.55 -21.74
N TRP A 128 27.73 1.20 -22.50
CA TRP A 128 29.04 1.64 -22.02
C TRP A 128 28.98 2.55 -20.78
N ASP A 129 27.85 3.24 -20.58
CA ASP A 129 27.56 4.13 -19.48
C ASP A 129 26.79 3.46 -18.31
N THR A 130 26.52 2.16 -18.35
CA THR A 130 25.69 1.46 -17.34
C THR A 130 26.16 0.03 -17.07
N GLN A 131 26.20 -0.37 -15.79
CA GLN A 131 26.46 -1.77 -15.41
C GLN A 131 25.21 -2.64 -15.67
N LEU A 132 25.31 -3.58 -16.61
CA LEU A 132 24.21 -4.44 -17.10
C LEU A 132 23.53 -5.23 -15.97
N GLU A 133 24.30 -5.63 -14.97
CA GLU A 133 23.87 -6.44 -13.83
C GLU A 133 22.98 -5.66 -12.86
N ARG A 134 23.03 -4.33 -12.91
CA ARG A 134 22.25 -3.43 -12.05
C ARG A 134 21.00 -2.87 -12.72
N ILE A 135 20.79 -3.19 -14.00
CA ILE A 135 19.62 -2.75 -14.74
C ILE A 135 18.40 -3.54 -14.26
N ASP A 136 17.41 -2.82 -13.74
CA ASP A 136 16.06 -3.37 -13.60
C ASP A 136 15.41 -3.43 -14.98
N TRP A 137 15.54 -4.60 -15.63
CA TRP A 137 15.14 -4.81 -17.02
C TRP A 137 13.63 -4.67 -17.23
N ASP A 138 12.80 -5.03 -16.25
CA ASP A 138 11.35 -4.90 -16.35
C ASP A 138 10.91 -3.43 -16.21
N LYS A 139 11.49 -2.70 -15.26
CA LYS A 139 11.18 -1.28 -15.05
C LYS A 139 11.69 -0.41 -16.19
N ASN A 140 12.87 -0.72 -16.74
CA ASN A 140 13.53 0.10 -17.75
C ASN A 140 13.34 -0.41 -19.18
N LYS A 141 12.50 -1.43 -19.41
CA LYS A 141 12.30 -2.07 -20.72
C LYS A 141 12.10 -1.09 -21.88
N ARG A 142 11.32 -0.02 -21.69
CA ARG A 142 11.08 1.00 -22.73
C ARG A 142 12.35 1.73 -23.12
N ALA A 143 13.10 2.23 -22.13
CA ALA A 143 14.35 2.95 -22.36
C ALA A 143 15.43 2.02 -22.96
N VAL A 144 15.47 0.76 -22.50
CA VAL A 144 16.38 -0.26 -23.04
C VAL A 144 16.04 -0.56 -24.51
N ILE A 145 14.78 -0.84 -24.83
CA ILE A 145 14.32 -1.11 -26.20
C ILE A 145 14.62 0.08 -27.11
N GLN A 146 14.26 1.29 -26.68
CA GLN A 146 14.52 2.50 -27.45
C GLN A 146 16.00 2.69 -27.73
N ARG A 147 16.87 2.51 -26.73
CA ARG A 147 18.32 2.60 -26.88
C ARG A 147 18.87 1.58 -27.88
N VAL A 148 18.36 0.34 -27.83
CA VAL A 148 18.75 -0.72 -28.75
C VAL A 148 18.30 -0.41 -30.17
N LEU A 149 17.12 0.17 -30.37
CA LEU A 149 16.66 0.60 -31.69
C LEU A 149 17.44 1.80 -32.25
N GLU A 150 17.84 2.74 -31.38
CA GLU A 150 18.56 3.95 -31.79
C GLU A 150 20.05 3.73 -32.09
N ARG A 151 20.69 2.79 -31.36
CA ARG A 151 22.15 2.60 -31.39
C ARG A 151 22.56 1.19 -31.78
N GLY A 152 21.63 0.24 -31.75
CA GLY A 152 21.84 -1.11 -32.24
C GLY A 152 21.69 -1.13 -33.76
N ASN A 153 22.60 -1.82 -34.42
CA ASN A 153 22.60 -2.09 -35.84
C ASN A 153 22.50 -3.60 -36.05
#